data_AF-A0A0G3IIP0-F1
#
_entry.id   AF-A0A0G3IIP0-F1
#
_cell.length_a   1.000
_cell.length_b   1.000
_cell.length_c   1.000
_cell.angle_alpha   90.00
_cell.angle_beta   90.00
_cell.angle_gamma   90.00
#
_symmetry.space_group_name_H-M   'P 1'
#
loop_
_entity.id
_entity.type
_entity.pdbx_description
1 polymer ?
#
loop_
_entity_poly.entity_id
_entity_poly.type
_entity_poly.pdbx_seq_one_letter_code
_entity_poly.pdbx_strand_id
1 'polypeptide(L)' 'MPDQVLFAQSLVQQGAIHALSYLLQTGCTEETATQMLASLRKNARHIGDEASRRGMNLFERDQLAFN' A
#
# COMPACT_ATOMS: atom_id res chain seq x y z
N MET A 1 -6.65 16.38 13.15
CA MET A 1 -6.58 14.99 12.65
C MET A 1 -6.23 14.12 13.85
N PRO A 2 -6.99 13.05 14.17
CA PRO A 2 -6.67 12.19 15.31
C PRO A 2 -5.29 11.54 15.17
N ASP A 3 -4.63 11.23 16.29
CA ASP A 3 -3.27 10.67 16.30
C ASP A 3 -3.16 9.39 15.47
N GLN A 4 -4.17 8.53 15.49
CA GLN A 4 -4.19 7.30 14.70
C GLN A 4 -4.18 7.59 13.19
N VAL A 5 -4.83 8.68 12.77
CA VAL A 5 -4.87 9.10 11.37
C VAL A 5 -3.55 9.75 10.97
N LEU A 6 -2.94 10.56 11.84
CA LEU A 6 -1.58 11.10 11.61
C LEU A 6 -0.54 9.98 11.51
N PHE A 7 -0.65 8.96 12.35
CA PHE A 7 0.22 7.79 12.31
C PHE A 7 0.00 6.95 11.03
N ALA A 8 -1.25 6.71 10.64
CA ALA A 8 -1.54 6.04 9.37
C ALA A 8 -0.98 6.82 8.18
N GLN A 9 -1.12 8.15 8.18
CA GLN A 9 -0.56 9.02 7.14
C GLN A 9 0.97 8.99 7.11
N SER A 10 1.65 8.97 8.26
CA SER A 10 3.11 8.90 8.29
C SER A 10 3.63 7.58 7.72
N LEU A 11 2.94 6.46 7.98
CA LEU A 11 3.27 5.16 7.39
C LEU A 11 3.06 5.14 5.87
N VAL A 12 1.95 5.69 5.38
CA VAL A 12 1.68 5.79 3.94
C VAL A 12 2.74 6.64 3.24
N GLN A 13 3.10 7.79 3.82
CA GLN A 13 4.15 8.65 3.28
C GLN A 13 5.51 7.96 3.26
N GLN A 14 5.90 7.27 4.33
CA GLN A 14 7.15 6.50 4.38
C GLN A 14 7.17 5.40 3.31
N GLY A 15 6.07 4.68 3.13
CA GLY A 15 5.95 3.65 2.08
C GLY A 15 6.10 4.23 0.68
N ALA A 16 5.46 5.38 0.40
CA ALA A 16 5.59 6.06 -0.89
C ALA A 16 7.01 6.55 -1.15
N ILE A 17 7.66 7.17 -0.16
CA ILE A 17 9.05 7.62 -0.26
C ILE A 17 9.98 6.42 -0.51
N HIS A 18 9.79 5.32 0.20
CA HIS A 18 10.58 4.11 0.02
C HIS A 18 10.42 3.52 -1.39
N ALA A 19 9.18 3.40 -1.87
CA ALA A 19 8.91 2.89 -3.21
C ALA A 19 9.59 3.74 -4.30
N LEU A 20 9.46 5.07 -4.21
CA LEU A 20 10.12 5.99 -5.14
C LEU A 20 11.64 5.91 -5.05
N SER A 21 12.19 5.85 -3.83
CA SER A 21 13.64 5.72 -3.61
C SER A 21 14.19 4.43 -4.22
N TYR A 22 13.48 3.31 -4.04
CA TYR A 22 13.82 2.04 -4.64
C TYR A 22 13.81 2.12 -6.16
N LEU A 23 12.74 2.64 -6.76
CA LEU A 23 12.62 2.80 -8.22
C LEU A 23 13.72 3.71 -8.80
N LEU A 24 14.10 4.77 -8.09
CA LEU A 24 15.21 5.64 -8.50
C LEU A 24 16.57 4.91 -8.43
N GLN A 25 16.75 3.99 -7.48
CA GLN A 25 17.99 3.23 -7.31
C GLN A 25 18.14 2.08 -8.31
N THR A 26 17.07 1.32 -8.54
CA THR A 26 17.10 0.12 -9.39
C THR A 26 16.64 0.35 -10.82
N GLY A 27 16.06 1.52 -11.11
CA GLY A 27 15.40 1.82 -12.37
C GLY A 27 13.93 1.39 -12.38
N CYS A 28 13.10 2.21 -13.02
CA CYS A 28 11.68 1.93 -13.23
C CYS A 28 11.50 1.17 -14.55
N THR A 29 11.57 -0.16 -14.49
CA THR A 29 11.21 -1.04 -15.61
C THR A 29 9.82 -1.62 -15.39
N GLU A 30 9.18 -2.09 -16.46
CA GLU A 30 7.88 -2.76 -16.37
C GLU A 30 7.92 -3.98 -15.44
N GLU A 31 9.01 -4.75 -15.48
CA GLU A 31 9.22 -5.89 -14.60
C GLU A 31 9.27 -5.48 -13.12
N THR A 32 10.11 -4.49 -12.79
CA THR A 32 10.25 -3.99 -11.41
C THR A 32 8.94 -3.38 -10.91
N ALA A 33 8.25 -2.60 -11.74
CA ALA A 33 6.95 -2.02 -11.41
C ALA A 33 5.89 -3.11 -11.18
N THR A 34 5.89 -4.17 -12.00
CA THR A 34 4.98 -5.32 -11.86
C THR A 34 5.22 -6.08 -10.57
N GLN A 35 6.48 -6.35 -10.22
CA GLN A 35 6.85 -7.01 -8.97
C GLN A 35 6.45 -6.16 -7.75
N MET A 36 6.71 -4.85 -7.79
CA MET A 36 6.32 -3.92 -6.74
C MET A 36 4.79 -3.85 -6.58
N LEU A 37 4.04 -3.79 -7.69
CA LEU A 37 2.59 -3.81 -7.68
C LEU A 37 2.03 -5.12 -7.10
N ALA A 38 2.62 -6.27 -7.45
CA ALA A 38 2.23 -7.56 -6.89
C ALA A 38 2.43 -7.61 -5.36
N SER A 39 3.56 -7.08 -4.87
CA SER A 39 3.84 -6.96 -3.44
C SER A 39 2.84 -6.05 -2.71
N LEU A 40 2.55 -4.87 -3.27
CA LEU A 40 1.56 -3.93 -2.73
C LEU A 40 0.16 -4.56 -2.66
N ARG A 41 -0.26 -5.26 -3.71
CA ARG A 41 -1.55 -5.98 -3.74
C ARG A 41 -1.63 -7.07 -2.68
N LYS A 42 -0.54 -7.83 -2.47
CA LYS A 42 -0.48 -8.85 -1.42
C LYS A 42 -0.64 -8.22 -0.02
N ASN A 43 0.04 -7.11 0.23
CA ASN A 43 -0.06 -6.41 1.51
C ASN A 43 -1.46 -5.82 1.73
N ALA A 44 -2.05 -5.21 0.70
CA ALA A 44 -3.42 -4.70 0.76
C ALA A 44 -4.44 -5.81 1.07
N ARG A 45 -4.28 -7.01 0.50
CA ARG A 45 -5.11 -8.18 0.85
C ARG A 45 -4.98 -8.55 2.33
N HIS A 46 -3.77 -8.67 2.87
CA HIS A 46 -3.59 -9.00 4.28
C HIS A 46 -4.23 -7.96 5.21
N ILE A 47 -4.15 -6.67 4.86
CA ILE A 47 -4.82 -5.61 5.63
C ILE A 47 -6.35 -5.75 5.54
N GLY A 48 -6.88 -6.04 4.35
CA GLY A 48 -8.31 -6.29 4.14
C GLY A 48 -8.83 -7.52 4.90
N ASP A 49 -8.06 -8.60 4.91
CA ASP A 49 -8.38 -9.84 5.66
C ASP A 49 -8.41 -9.56 7.17
N GLU A 50 -7.42 -8.82 7.69
CA GLU A 50 -7.35 -8.45 9.09
C GLU A 50 -8.47 -7.47 9.50
N ALA A 51 -8.80 -6.51 8.64
CA ALA A 51 -9.93 -5.62 8.84
C ALA A 51 -11.24 -6.40 8.92
N SER A 52 -11.46 -7.31 7.96
CA SER A 52 -12.63 -8.19 7.91
C SER A 52 -12.72 -9.06 9.16
N ARG A 53 -11.59 -9.64 9.62
CA ARG A 53 -11.52 -10.40 10.88
C ARG A 53 -11.92 -9.58 12.11
N ARG A 54 -11.68 -8.27 12.09
CA ARG A 54 -12.05 -7.33 13.15
C ARG A 54 -13.45 -6.73 12.97
N GLY A 55 -14.19 -7.10 11.93
CA GLY A 55 -15.49 -6.51 11.59
C GLY A 55 -15.39 -5.04 11.16
N MET A 56 -14.21 -4.62 10.67
CA MET A 56 -13.95 -3.26 10.22
C MET A 56 -13.98 -3.19 8.70
N ASN A 57 -14.56 -2.13 8.15
CA ASN A 57 -14.42 -1.79 6.73
C ASN A 57 -13.44 -0.62 6.57
N LEU A 58 -12.18 -0.92 6.27
CA LEU A 58 -11.12 0.10 6.18
C LEU A 58 -11.06 0.81 4.82
N PHE A 59 -11.63 0.22 3.76
CA PHE A 59 -11.48 0.72 2.40
C PHE A 59 -12.85 0.92 1.75
N GLU A 60 -13.15 2.14 1.29
CA GLU A 60 -14.39 2.45 0.58
C GLU A 60 -14.45 1.84 -0.83
N ARG A 61 -13.28 1.51 -1.40
CA ARG A 61 -13.13 0.92 -2.75
C ARG A 61 -12.03 -0.13 -2.73
N ASP A 62 -12.12 -1.09 -3.65
CA ASP A 62 -11.07 -2.08 -3.86
C ASP A 62 -9.80 -1.40 -4.37
N GLN A 63 -8.74 -1.43 -3.55
CA GLN A 63 -7.43 -0.89 -3.90
C GLN A 63 -6.63 -1.80 -4.84
N LEU A 64 -7.12 -3.01 -5.11
CA LEU A 64 -6.46 -4.02 -5.95
C LEU A 64 -6.82 -3.88 -7.43
N ALA A 65 -7.97 -3.26 -7.72
CA ALA A 65 -8.44 -3.01 -9.07
C ALA A 65 -7.58 -1.94 -9.74
N PHE A 66 -6.94 -2.29 -10.85
CA PHE A 66 -6.41 -1.29 -11.78
C PHE A 66 -7.59 -0.88 -12.65
N ASN A 67 -7.97 0.41 -12.62
CA ASN A 67 -8.88 0.94 -13.64
C ASN A 67 -8.16 1.03 -14.98
#